data_AF-A0A8T3LSV7-F1
#
_entry.id   AF-A0A8T3LSV7-F1
#
_cell.length_a   1.000
_cell.length_b   1.000
_cell.length_c   1.000
_cell.angle_alpha   90.00
_cell.angle_beta   90.00
_cell.angle_gamma   90.00
#
_symmetry.space_group_name_H-M   'P 1'
#
loop_
_entity.id
_entity.type
_entity.pdbx_description
1 polymer ?
#
loop_
_entity_poly.entity_id
_entity_poly.type
_entity_poly.pdbx_seq_one_letter_code
_entity_poly.pdbx_strand_id
1 'polypeptide(L)'
;MPRVLIGLTILAVLVQLIRPALPQAFGRLTPDEPIALVDRLAAELPADGCCARVLNEQVWGGYLAYRLSDRVRTAMDGRLEIRSGETWSEYFDLLHGEGDPARQLGEAGVEWALVGADRNQLLAALDAAGWQVVERSPHGVLLRAPT
;
A
#
# COMPACT_ATOMS: atom_id res chain seq x y z
N MET A 1 -34.64 -12.71 35.74
CA MET A 1 -34.25 -11.50 34.98
C MET A 1 -32.99 -10.80 35.50
N PRO A 2 -32.81 -10.44 36.78
CA PRO A 2 -31.64 -9.63 37.21
C PRO A 2 -30.29 -10.34 37.07
N ARG A 3 -30.25 -11.67 37.25
CA ARG A 3 -29.04 -12.49 37.10
C ARG A 3 -28.46 -12.51 35.68
N VAL A 4 -29.33 -12.46 34.67
CA VAL A 4 -28.91 -12.45 33.25
C VAL A 4 -28.32 -11.10 32.88
N LEU A 5 -28.93 -10.01 33.36
CA LEU A 5 -28.38 -8.66 33.19
C LEU A 5 -27.02 -8.49 33.87
N ILE A 6 -26.87 -8.98 35.11
CA ILE A 6 -25.57 -8.92 35.81
C ILE A 6 -24.50 -9.71 35.05
N GLY A 7 -24.85 -10.90 34.55
CA GLY A 7 -23.93 -11.71 33.74
C GLY A 7 -23.49 -11.01 32.46
N LEU A 8 -24.41 -10.35 31.74
CA LEU A 8 -24.11 -9.60 30.53
C LEU A 8 -23.24 -8.37 30.80
N THR A 9 -23.49 -7.67 31.91
CA THR A 9 -22.66 -6.51 32.30
C THR A 9 -21.24 -6.93 32.65
N ILE A 10 -21.08 -8.02 33.40
CA ILE A 10 -19.75 -8.57 33.75
C ILE A 10 -19.01 -9.01 32.48
N LEU A 11 -19.70 -9.69 31.56
CA LEU A 11 -19.13 -10.11 30.28
C LEU A 11 -18.70 -8.91 29.43
N ALA A 12 -19.52 -7.86 29.35
CA ALA A 12 -19.19 -6.65 28.61
C ALA A 12 -17.95 -5.94 29.18
N VAL A 13 -17.83 -5.87 30.51
CA VAL A 13 -16.64 -5.29 31.18
C VAL A 13 -15.40 -6.16 30.93
N LEU A 14 -15.51 -7.48 31.03
CA LEU A 14 -14.39 -8.39 30.74
C LEU A 14 -13.94 -8.29 29.28
N VAL A 15 -14.87 -8.20 28.33
CA VAL A 15 -14.55 -7.98 26.91
C VAL A 15 -13.79 -6.67 26.73
N GLN A 16 -14.18 -5.59 27.41
CA GLN A 16 -13.48 -4.30 27.33
C GLN A 16 -12.06 -4.35 27.90
N LEU A 17 -11.84 -5.11 28.98
CA LEU A 17 -10.53 -5.27 29.60
C LEU A 17 -9.59 -6.17 28.78
N ILE A 18 -10.15 -7.11 28.02
CA ILE A 18 -9.40 -8.06 27.17
C ILE A 18 -9.37 -7.57 25.72
N ARG A 19 -9.94 -6.41 25.38
CA ARG A 19 -9.87 -5.87 24.01
C ARG A 19 -8.40 -5.80 23.63
N PRO A 20 -7.89 -6.67 22.74
CA PRO A 20 -6.57 -6.47 22.22
C PRO A 20 -6.59 -5.08 21.62
N ALA A 21 -5.53 -4.29 21.87
CA ALA A 21 -5.36 -3.05 21.13
C ALA A 21 -5.58 -3.40 19.66
N LEU A 22 -6.62 -2.83 19.04
CA LEU A 22 -6.83 -3.07 17.61
C LEU A 22 -5.48 -2.77 16.96
N PRO A 23 -4.91 -3.70 16.18
CA PRO A 23 -3.62 -3.47 15.55
C PRO A 23 -3.74 -2.13 14.85
N GLN A 24 -2.95 -1.14 15.27
CA GLN A 24 -3.09 0.22 14.77
C GLN A 24 -2.73 0.33 13.28
N ALA A 25 -2.39 -0.79 12.64
CA ALA A 25 -1.76 -0.91 11.34
C ALA A 25 -2.55 -1.87 10.43
N PHE A 26 -3.83 -1.56 10.17
CA PHE A 26 -4.48 -2.01 8.95
C PHE A 26 -4.75 -0.79 8.08
N GLY A 27 -3.99 -0.68 6.98
CA GLY A 27 -4.28 0.24 5.88
C GLY A 27 -4.47 1.70 6.27
N ARG A 28 -3.45 2.33 6.87
CA ARG A 28 -3.51 3.74 7.25
C ARG A 28 -3.58 4.62 6.00
N LEU A 29 -4.80 4.92 5.57
CA LEU A 29 -5.12 6.24 5.08
C LEU A 29 -5.04 7.15 6.31
N THR A 30 -3.90 7.79 6.53
CA THR A 30 -3.85 8.94 7.43
C THR A 30 -4.41 10.14 6.67
N PRO A 31 -4.73 11.25 7.37
CA PRO A 31 -5.02 12.50 6.67
C PRO A 31 -3.91 12.94 5.70
N ASP A 32 -2.65 12.58 5.97
CA ASP A 32 -1.47 13.07 5.26
C ASP A 32 -0.93 12.08 4.20
N GLU A 33 -1.07 10.77 4.44
CA GLU A 33 -0.64 9.70 3.54
C GLU A 33 -1.85 8.91 3.01
N PRO A 34 -1.94 8.69 1.67
CA PRO A 34 -0.88 8.85 0.68
C PRO A 34 -0.83 10.23 -0.02
N ILE A 35 -1.53 11.25 0.47
CA ILE A 35 -1.73 12.53 -0.25
C ILE A 35 -0.40 13.19 -0.64
N ALA A 36 0.49 13.41 0.34
CA ALA A 36 1.75 14.12 0.08
C ALA A 36 2.67 13.36 -0.91
N LEU A 37 2.75 12.04 -0.78
CA LEU A 37 3.53 11.20 -1.70
C LEU A 37 2.93 11.17 -3.11
N VAL A 38 1.60 11.19 -3.22
CA VAL A 38 0.90 11.24 -4.51
C VAL A 38 1.08 12.61 -5.16
N ASP A 39 1.06 13.71 -4.40
CA ASP A 39 1.36 15.05 -4.94
C ASP A 39 2.82 15.14 -5.40
N ARG A 40 3.75 14.52 -4.67
CA ARG A 40 5.14 14.42 -5.10
C ARG A 40 5.29 13.61 -6.39
N LEU A 41 4.63 12.46 -6.49
CA LEU A 41 4.57 11.67 -7.73
C LEU A 41 3.97 12.50 -8.87
N ALA A 42 2.89 13.25 -8.62
CA ALA A 42 2.25 14.10 -9.62
C ALA A 42 3.20 15.15 -10.21
N ALA A 43 4.16 15.65 -9.43
CA ALA A 43 5.17 16.61 -9.86
C ALA A 43 6.28 15.99 -10.72
N GLU A 44 6.52 14.69 -10.59
CA GLU A 44 7.51 13.95 -11.40
C GLU A 44 6.94 13.44 -12.72
N LEU A 45 5.62 13.27 -12.79
CA LEU A 45 4.95 12.80 -13.99
C LEU A 45 4.77 13.94 -15.01
N PRO A 46 4.94 13.67 -16.32
CA PRO A 46 4.59 14.64 -17.36
C PRO A 46 3.11 15.04 -17.27
N ALA A 47 2.79 16.27 -17.70
CA ALA A 47 1.42 16.79 -17.71
C ALA A 47 0.56 16.19 -18.84
N ASP A 48 1.22 15.79 -19.93
CA ASP A 48 0.67 15.28 -21.18
C ASP A 48 0.96 13.78 -21.42
N GLY A 49 1.79 13.17 -20.58
CA GLY A 49 2.13 11.75 -20.71
C GLY A 49 1.04 10.83 -20.15
N CYS A 50 0.75 9.76 -20.87
CA CYS A 50 -0.11 8.70 -20.37
C CYS A 50 0.68 7.63 -19.63
N CYS A 51 0.04 7.11 -18.59
CA CYS A 51 0.11 5.71 -18.19
C CYS A 51 1.39 5.24 -17.49
N ALA A 52 2.04 6.09 -16.67
CA ALA A 52 3.18 5.63 -15.86
C ALA A 52 2.76 4.46 -14.97
N ARG A 53 3.51 3.35 -15.00
CA ARG A 53 3.14 2.15 -14.25
C ARG A 53 3.64 2.24 -12.81
N VAL A 54 2.73 2.10 -11.85
CA VAL A 54 3.00 2.32 -10.43
C VAL A 54 2.68 1.06 -9.62
N LEU A 55 3.68 0.49 -8.95
CA LEU A 55 3.44 -0.42 -7.83
C LEU A 55 2.90 0.39 -6.66
N ASN A 56 1.77 -0.01 -6.09
CA ASN A 56 1.16 0.68 -4.96
C ASN A 56 0.57 -0.29 -3.93
N GLU A 57 0.42 0.16 -2.69
CA GLU A 57 -0.45 -0.51 -1.70
C GLU A 57 -1.90 -0.50 -2.20
N GLN A 58 -2.60 -1.61 -2.04
CA GLN A 58 -3.95 -1.84 -2.55
C GLN A 58 -4.91 -0.75 -2.06
N VAL A 59 -4.80 -0.39 -0.79
CA VAL A 59 -5.61 0.64 -0.12
C VAL A 59 -5.42 2.04 -0.71
N TRP A 60 -4.31 2.31 -1.40
CA TRP A 60 -4.02 3.59 -2.03
C TRP A 60 -4.44 3.65 -3.50
N GLY A 61 -4.66 2.50 -4.15
CA GLY A 61 -4.88 2.41 -5.60
C GLY A 61 -6.06 3.23 -6.11
N GLY A 62 -7.19 3.19 -5.39
CA GLY A 62 -8.36 3.99 -5.74
C GLY A 62 -8.08 5.50 -5.67
N TYR A 63 -7.33 5.94 -4.67
CA TYR A 63 -6.96 7.36 -4.53
C TYR A 63 -5.98 7.80 -5.61
N LEU A 64 -4.96 7.00 -5.92
CA LEU A 64 -4.02 7.24 -7.03
C LEU A 64 -4.77 7.41 -8.36
N ALA A 65 -5.66 6.46 -8.67
CA ALA A 65 -6.46 6.50 -9.90
C ALA A 65 -7.38 7.74 -9.94
N TYR A 66 -7.99 8.12 -8.81
CA TYR A 66 -8.80 9.34 -8.73
C TYR A 66 -7.96 10.62 -8.93
N ARG A 67 -6.83 10.72 -8.22
CA ARG A 67 -6.03 11.96 -8.13
C ARG A 67 -5.18 12.22 -9.37
N LEU A 68 -4.69 11.15 -10.01
CA LEU A 68 -3.77 11.21 -11.15
C LEU A 68 -4.43 10.79 -12.46
N SER A 69 -5.62 10.18 -12.42
CA SER A 69 -6.38 9.77 -13.59
C SER A 69 -5.50 8.95 -14.56
N ASP A 70 -5.56 9.23 -15.86
CA ASP A 70 -4.87 8.47 -16.91
C ASP A 70 -3.34 8.66 -16.90
N ARG A 71 -2.80 9.52 -16.02
CA ARG A 71 -1.35 9.71 -15.89
C ARG A 71 -0.67 8.50 -15.26
N VAL A 72 -1.42 7.63 -14.57
CA VAL A 72 -0.86 6.42 -13.94
C VAL A 72 -1.70 5.18 -14.22
N ARG A 73 -1.02 4.03 -14.18
CA ARG A 73 -1.66 2.71 -14.09
C ARG A 73 -1.22 2.06 -12.79
N THR A 74 -2.16 1.94 -11.85
CA THR A 74 -1.95 1.32 -10.54
C THR A 74 -1.89 -0.19 -10.64
N ALA A 75 -0.97 -0.83 -9.91
CA ALA A 75 -0.86 -2.28 -9.83
C ALA A 75 -2.11 -2.92 -9.23
N MET A 76 -2.63 -2.37 -8.13
CA MET A 76 -3.79 -2.88 -7.39
C MET A 76 -4.70 -1.75 -6.90
N ASP A 77 -5.97 -2.05 -6.70
CA ASP A 77 -6.96 -1.20 -6.03
C ASP A 77 -7.95 -2.06 -5.22
N GLY A 78 -8.92 -1.43 -4.56
CA GLY A 78 -9.89 -2.11 -3.68
C GLY A 78 -10.97 -2.95 -4.34
N ARG A 79 -10.95 -3.16 -5.65
CA ARG A 79 -11.93 -4.00 -6.35
C ARG A 79 -11.53 -5.47 -6.28
N LEU A 80 -11.79 -6.08 -5.12
CA LEU A 80 -11.40 -7.46 -4.81
C LEU A 80 -12.04 -8.49 -5.76
N GLU A 81 -13.22 -8.18 -6.29
CA GLU A 81 -14.06 -9.08 -7.10
C GLU A 81 -13.56 -9.27 -8.53
N ILE A 82 -12.61 -8.43 -8.98
CA ILE A 82 -12.13 -8.41 -10.37
C ILE A 82 -10.91 -9.31 -10.57
N ARG A 83 -10.08 -9.48 -9.54
CA ARG A 83 -8.78 -10.16 -9.64
C ARG A 83 -8.92 -11.62 -9.21
N SER A 84 -8.15 -12.51 -9.84
CA SER A 84 -8.07 -13.90 -9.40
C SER A 84 -7.34 -13.99 -8.05
N GLY A 85 -7.55 -15.10 -7.32
CA GLY A 85 -6.80 -15.37 -6.09
C GLY A 85 -5.29 -15.47 -6.33
N GLU A 86 -4.87 -15.97 -7.49
CA GLU A 86 -3.47 -16.02 -7.91
C GLU A 86 -2.87 -14.61 -8.01
N THR A 87 -3.55 -13.69 -8.69
CA THR A 87 -3.09 -12.28 -8.77
C THR A 87 -2.99 -11.62 -7.41
N TRP A 88 -3.87 -11.97 -6.45
CA TRP A 88 -3.74 -11.50 -5.07
C TRP A 88 -2.53 -12.08 -4.36
N SER A 89 -2.28 -13.38 -4.51
CA SER A 89 -1.12 -14.05 -3.92
C SER A 89 0.17 -13.42 -4.44
N GLU A 90 0.35 -13.37 -5.75
CA GLU A 90 1.55 -12.79 -6.40
C GLU A 90 1.78 -11.35 -5.96
N TYR A 91 0.71 -10.56 -5.87
CA TYR A 91 0.80 -9.18 -5.41
C TYR A 91 1.28 -9.08 -3.95
N PHE A 92 0.76 -9.92 -3.06
CA PHE A 92 1.20 -9.91 -1.66
C PHE A 92 2.60 -10.46 -1.51
N ASP A 93 2.98 -11.52 -2.23
CA ASP A 93 4.34 -12.08 -2.23
C ASP A 93 5.34 -10.99 -2.66
N LEU A 94 5.02 -10.25 -3.74
CA LEU A 94 5.80 -9.10 -4.19
C LEU A 94 5.92 -8.01 -3.13
N LEU A 95 4.81 -7.63 -2.47
CA LEU A 95 4.84 -6.62 -1.40
C LEU A 95 5.64 -7.04 -0.17
N HIS A 96 5.69 -8.34 0.12
CA HIS A 96 6.52 -8.90 1.19
C HIS A 96 7.99 -9.06 0.78
N GLY A 97 8.32 -8.78 -0.47
CA GLY A 97 9.68 -8.89 -0.99
C GLY A 97 10.09 -10.31 -1.35
N GLU A 98 9.13 -11.21 -1.55
CA GLU A 98 9.41 -12.61 -1.89
C GLU A 98 9.88 -12.76 -3.35
N GLY A 99 10.78 -13.74 -3.58
CA GLY A 99 11.37 -14.00 -4.88
C GLY A 99 12.38 -12.92 -5.31
N ASP A 100 12.16 -12.34 -6.48
CA ASP A 100 12.98 -11.24 -7.03
C ASP A 100 12.08 -10.06 -7.44
N PRO A 101 11.73 -9.16 -6.50
CA PRO A 101 10.84 -8.04 -6.77
C PRO A 101 11.34 -7.11 -7.86
N ALA A 102 12.65 -6.86 -7.92
CA ALA A 102 13.23 -5.93 -8.89
C ALA A 102 13.07 -6.47 -10.32
N ARG A 103 13.36 -7.76 -10.54
CA ARG A 103 13.15 -8.39 -11.85
C ARG A 103 11.67 -8.40 -12.23
N GLN A 104 10.78 -8.77 -11.30
CA GLN A 104 9.33 -8.80 -11.54
C GLN A 104 8.79 -7.42 -11.95
N LEU A 105 9.20 -6.37 -11.24
CA LEU A 105 8.81 -4.99 -11.56
C LEU A 105 9.41 -4.51 -12.89
N GLY A 106 10.67 -4.86 -13.18
CA GLY A 106 11.30 -4.56 -14.47
C GLY A 106 10.59 -5.22 -15.65
N GLU A 107 10.26 -6.51 -15.55
CA GLU A 107 9.49 -7.25 -16.56
C GLU A 107 8.08 -6.69 -16.77
N ALA A 108 7.45 -6.21 -15.69
CA ALA A 108 6.15 -5.54 -15.74
C ALA A 108 6.22 -4.09 -16.25
N GLY A 109 7.42 -3.55 -16.48
CA GLY A 109 7.66 -2.18 -16.90
C GLY A 109 7.21 -1.15 -15.86
N VAL A 110 7.31 -1.48 -14.57
CA VAL A 110 6.94 -0.57 -13.48
C VAL A 110 8.02 0.49 -13.33
N GLU A 111 7.60 1.75 -13.36
CA GLU A 111 8.49 2.93 -13.33
C GLU A 111 8.58 3.56 -11.94
N TRP A 112 7.52 3.37 -11.14
CA TRP A 112 7.37 3.98 -9.82
C TRP A 112 6.87 2.95 -8.80
N ALA A 113 7.34 3.07 -7.56
CA ALA A 113 6.81 2.32 -6.44
C ALA A 113 6.40 3.28 -5.33
N LEU A 114 5.14 3.22 -4.92
CA LEU A 114 4.58 3.95 -3.81
C LEU A 114 4.07 2.94 -2.77
N VAL A 115 4.92 2.61 -1.80
CA VAL A 115 4.68 1.50 -0.87
C VAL A 115 4.79 1.93 0.59
N GLY A 116 4.28 1.10 1.52
CA GLY A 116 4.41 1.33 2.95
C GLY A 116 5.86 1.44 3.42
N ALA A 117 6.12 2.32 4.40
CA ALA A 117 7.46 2.46 4.99
C ALA A 117 7.90 1.21 5.79
N ASP A 118 6.97 0.32 6.11
CA ASP A 118 7.17 -0.95 6.80
C ASP A 118 7.50 -2.12 5.86
N ARG A 119 7.51 -1.91 4.53
CA ARG A 119 7.87 -2.91 3.51
C ARG A 119 9.38 -3.16 3.43
N ASN A 120 10.01 -3.44 4.56
CA ASN A 120 11.47 -3.47 4.71
C ASN A 120 12.18 -4.40 3.71
N GLN A 121 11.66 -5.60 3.48
CA GLN A 121 12.27 -6.57 2.56
C GLN A 121 12.18 -6.11 1.11
N LEU A 122 11.00 -5.68 0.66
CA LEU A 122 10.82 -5.08 -0.66
C LEU A 122 11.73 -3.86 -0.84
N LEU A 123 11.71 -2.91 0.10
CA LEU A 123 12.52 -1.70 0.04
C LEU A 123 14.02 -2.01 -0.06
N ALA A 124 14.51 -2.99 0.70
CA ALA A 124 15.90 -3.43 0.62
C ALA A 124 16.23 -4.06 -0.75
N ALA A 125 15.31 -4.87 -1.31
CA ALA A 125 15.49 -5.47 -2.62
C ALA A 125 15.52 -4.41 -3.74
N LEU A 126 14.65 -3.40 -3.68
CA LEU A 126 14.62 -2.30 -4.66
C LEU A 126 15.87 -1.42 -4.55
N ASP A 127 16.30 -1.09 -3.33
CA ASP A 127 17.54 -0.32 -3.09
C ASP A 127 18.77 -1.05 -3.65
N ALA A 128 18.89 -2.36 -3.38
CA ALA A 128 19.97 -3.20 -3.93
C ALA A 128 19.95 -3.26 -5.46
N ALA A 129 18.77 -3.14 -6.08
CA ALA A 129 18.59 -3.10 -7.53
C ALA A 129 18.74 -1.68 -8.13
N GLY A 130 19.09 -0.67 -7.33
CA GLY A 130 19.35 0.69 -7.80
C GLY A 130 18.12 1.59 -7.94
N TRP A 131 16.97 1.20 -7.37
CA TRP A 131 15.82 2.10 -7.29
C TRP A 131 16.13 3.31 -6.42
N GLN A 132 15.73 4.49 -6.86
CA GLN A 132 16.02 5.74 -6.18
C GLN A 132 14.84 6.16 -5.32
N VAL A 133 15.08 6.40 -4.03
CA VAL A 133 14.08 7.02 -3.15
C VAL A 133 13.91 8.48 -3.53
N VAL A 134 12.71 8.86 -3.97
CA VAL A 134 12.36 10.24 -4.33
C VAL A 134 11.79 11.00 -3.13
N GLU A 135 11.01 10.32 -2.28
CA GLU A 135 10.39 10.89 -1.09
C GLU A 135 10.18 9.82 -0.03
N ARG A 136 10.34 10.18 1.24
CA ARG A 136 10.09 9.29 2.38
C ARG A 136 9.28 10.04 3.44
N SER A 137 8.20 9.41 3.87
CA SER A 137 7.34 9.85 4.97
C SER A 137 7.35 8.81 6.10
N PRO A 138 6.76 9.09 7.26
CA PRO A 138 6.61 8.09 8.32
C PRO A 138 5.80 6.84 7.91
N HIS A 139 4.93 6.93 6.90
CA HIS A 139 4.03 5.84 6.53
C HIS A 139 4.22 5.28 5.12
N GLY A 140 4.96 5.96 4.25
CA GLY A 140 5.22 5.48 2.90
C GLY A 140 6.51 6.01 2.28
N VAL A 141 6.91 5.35 1.20
CA VAL A 141 8.10 5.65 0.41
C VAL A 141 7.72 5.70 -1.06
N LEU A 142 8.15 6.76 -1.74
CA LEU A 142 8.10 6.88 -3.19
C LEU A 142 9.48 6.57 -3.76
N LEU A 143 9.55 5.59 -4.65
CA LEU A 143 10.76 5.21 -5.37
C LEU A 143 10.56 5.29 -6.88
N ARG A 144 11.65 5.56 -7.58
CA ARG A 144 11.75 5.57 -9.05
C ARG A 144 12.65 4.44 -9.50
N ALA A 145 12.25 3.74 -10.55
CA ALA A 145 13.07 2.69 -11.18
C ALA A 145 14.39 3.26 -11.71
N PRO A 146 15.47 2.47 -11.76
CA PRO A 146 16.71 2.87 -12.42
C PRO A 146 16.47 3.09 -13.92
N THR A 147 17.05 4.16 -14.46
CA THR A 147 17.07 4.48 -15.91
C THR A 147 17.99 3.57 -16.71
#